data_AF-A0A957YIP5-F1
#
_entry.id   AF-A0A957YIP5-F1
#
_cell.length_a   1.000
_cell.length_b   1.000
_cell.length_c   1.000
_cell.angle_alpha   90.00
_cell.angle_beta   90.00
_cell.angle_gamma   90.00
#
_symmetry.space_group_name_H-M   'P 1'
#
loop_
_entity.id
_entity.type
_entity.pdbx_description
1 polymer ?
#
loop_
_entity_poly.entity_id
_entity_poly.type
_entity_poly.pdbx_seq_one_letter_code
_entity_poly.pdbx_strand_id
1 'polypeptide(L)'
;MLHNQLIAPAYRILGRFWLKEASAEDIELLHALPELAQTLPGLEKQHVTDLAVEYQRLFGFNLPPYESIFIDPSVMLMSPATDRVAQLYWQGGWHIPAGIRTGAPDHLGLELLALADWLDRGSMASAHQLHTRHLALWVAPFVLQLQRLKPHPFYAALADFTLDLLLTTLPETPLPNPDTLFPNLPPPPVYRGTDETMLVDDAADMKKRDGGSPFRHLIKQLLRPCEAGLFLTRTDLARIGRALELPATVGDRYSMLETLFRQAMQYELLPELLNHLGRQLTEADQAYHQLAVDYPGWQPYAHAWGNRLAATQNMLVQEFVA
;
A
#
# COMPACT_ATOMS: atom_id res chain seq x y z
N MET A 1 24.12 -7.39 9.59
CA MET A 1 23.75 -8.58 8.77
C MET A 1 23.32 -9.70 9.69
N LEU A 2 22.02 -10.02 9.70
CA LEU A 2 21.51 -11.20 10.42
C LEU A 2 22.15 -12.46 9.83
N HIS A 3 22.59 -13.39 10.69
CA HIS A 3 22.99 -14.73 10.23
C HIS A 3 21.78 -15.41 9.58
N ASN A 4 22.01 -16.22 8.54
CA ASN A 4 20.95 -16.92 7.77
C ASN A 4 19.96 -17.71 8.67
N GLN A 5 20.43 -18.17 9.84
CA GLN A 5 19.63 -18.88 10.86
C GLN A 5 18.64 -18.00 11.64
N LEU A 6 18.73 -16.66 11.54
CA LEU A 6 17.87 -15.71 12.26
C LEU A 6 16.79 -15.08 11.38
N ILE A 7 16.82 -15.30 10.06
CA ILE A 7 15.90 -14.65 9.10
C ILE A 7 14.46 -15.08 9.33
N ALA A 8 14.20 -16.39 9.38
CA ALA A 8 12.85 -16.91 9.56
C ALA A 8 12.25 -16.55 10.94
N PRO A 9 12.99 -16.67 12.07
CA PRO A 9 12.54 -16.13 13.36
C PRO A 9 12.22 -14.63 13.31
N ALA A 10 13.04 -13.81 12.64
CA ALA A 10 12.79 -12.38 12.50
C ALA A 10 11.47 -12.11 11.75
N TYR A 11 11.26 -12.76 10.59
CA TYR A 11 9.99 -12.66 9.87
C TYR A 11 8.78 -13.07 10.70
N ARG A 12 8.91 -14.11 11.52
CA ARG A 12 7.84 -14.58 12.40
C ARG A 12 7.45 -13.51 13.42
N ILE A 13 8.44 -12.86 14.05
CA ILE A 13 8.21 -11.79 15.03
C ILE A 13 7.59 -10.56 14.35
N LEU A 14 8.09 -10.18 13.17
CA LEU A 14 7.52 -9.06 12.41
C LEU A 14 6.07 -9.33 12.02
N GLY A 15 5.79 -10.52 11.47
CA GLY A 15 4.44 -10.94 11.12
C GLY A 15 3.46 -10.83 12.29
N ARG A 16 3.92 -11.22 13.50
CA ARG A 16 3.15 -11.06 14.74
C ARG A 16 2.79 -9.59 15.03
N PHE A 17 3.71 -8.64 14.90
CA PHE A 17 3.43 -7.22 15.19
C PHE A 17 2.66 -6.50 14.08
N TRP A 18 2.70 -7.02 12.86
CA TRP A 18 1.80 -6.57 11.80
C TRP A 18 0.37 -7.06 11.97
N LEU A 19 0.14 -8.25 12.54
CA LEU A 19 -1.19 -8.84 12.68
C LEU A 19 -2.04 -8.23 13.79
N LYS A 20 -1.40 -7.82 14.89
CA LYS A 20 -2.10 -7.26 16.04
C LYS A 20 -1.19 -6.30 16.80
N GLU A 21 -1.85 -5.36 17.47
CA GLU A 21 -1.22 -4.41 18.37
C GLU A 21 -0.24 -5.08 19.35
N ALA A 22 0.81 -4.32 19.71
CA ALA A 22 1.75 -4.75 20.71
C ALA A 22 1.06 -4.75 22.07
N SER A 23 1.33 -5.77 22.87
CA SER A 23 0.72 -5.99 24.18
C SER A 23 1.79 -6.32 25.22
N ALA A 24 1.41 -6.29 26.50
CA ALA A 24 2.31 -6.67 27.59
C ALA A 24 2.79 -8.14 27.51
N GLU A 25 2.07 -9.00 26.78
CA GLU A 25 2.46 -10.41 26.59
C GLU A 25 3.61 -10.57 25.58
N ASP A 26 3.96 -9.52 24.83
CA ASP A 26 4.96 -9.60 23.76
C ASP A 26 6.38 -9.24 24.20
N ILE A 27 6.61 -9.03 25.52
CA ILE A 27 7.92 -8.63 26.08
C ILE A 27 9.04 -9.55 25.60
N GLU A 28 8.84 -10.87 25.70
CA GLU A 28 9.86 -11.86 25.31
C GLU A 28 10.16 -11.82 23.81
N LEU A 29 9.13 -11.61 22.97
CA LEU A 29 9.29 -11.49 21.52
C LEU A 29 10.04 -10.20 21.13
N LEU A 30 9.82 -9.11 21.86
CA LEU A 30 10.52 -7.85 21.64
C LEU A 30 11.99 -7.95 22.03
N HIS A 31 12.32 -8.66 23.11
CA HIS A 31 13.73 -8.90 23.46
C HIS A 31 14.50 -9.67 22.38
N ALA A 32 13.81 -10.47 21.56
CA ALA A 32 14.42 -11.17 20.44
C ALA A 32 14.69 -10.27 19.21
N LEU A 33 14.16 -9.05 19.17
CA LEU A 33 14.48 -8.01 18.17
C LEU A 33 14.87 -6.69 18.85
N PRO A 34 16.13 -6.57 19.31
CA PRO A 34 16.61 -5.42 20.08
C PRO A 34 16.39 -4.07 19.40
N GLU A 35 16.43 -4.03 18.06
CA GLU A 35 16.20 -2.83 17.26
C GLU A 35 14.78 -2.29 17.47
N LEU A 36 13.77 -3.18 17.54
CA LEU A 36 12.39 -2.79 17.83
C LEU A 36 12.21 -2.47 19.31
N ALA A 37 12.80 -3.26 20.20
CA ALA A 37 12.69 -3.05 21.65
C ALA A 37 13.19 -1.66 22.08
N GLN A 38 14.25 -1.14 21.44
CA GLN A 38 14.81 0.19 21.72
C GLN A 38 13.86 1.35 21.40
N THR A 39 12.87 1.13 20.53
CA THR A 39 11.91 2.17 20.12
C THR A 39 10.65 2.20 20.97
N LEU A 40 10.51 1.24 21.90
CA LEU A 40 9.39 1.21 22.83
C LEU A 40 9.67 2.12 24.02
N PRO A 41 8.72 2.99 24.39
CA PRO A 41 8.83 3.80 25.61
C PRO A 41 8.68 2.98 26.91
N GLY A 42 8.83 1.65 26.87
CA GLY A 42 8.48 0.70 27.94
C GLY A 42 7.03 0.22 27.82
N LEU A 43 6.72 -0.99 28.29
CA LEU A 43 5.40 -1.64 28.13
C LEU A 43 4.44 -1.37 29.30
N GLU A 44 4.51 -0.18 29.86
CA GLU A 44 3.53 0.29 30.83
C GLU A 44 2.14 0.38 30.17
N LYS A 45 1.07 0.22 30.97
CA LYS A 45 -0.32 0.15 30.46
C LYS A 45 -0.69 1.34 29.56
N GLN A 46 -0.19 2.54 29.90
CA GLN A 46 -0.44 3.75 29.12
C GLN A 46 0.20 3.65 27.73
N HIS A 47 1.49 3.27 27.65
CA HIS A 47 2.18 3.11 26.37
C HIS A 47 1.58 2.03 25.48
N VAL A 48 1.13 0.91 26.06
CA VAL A 48 0.41 -0.14 25.31
C VAL A 48 -0.90 0.40 24.74
N THR A 49 -1.62 1.24 25.49
CA THR A 49 -2.85 1.89 25.02
C THR A 49 -2.55 2.86 23.87
N ASP A 50 -1.49 3.66 23.98
CA ASP A 50 -1.08 4.60 22.94
C ASP A 50 -0.70 3.86 21.64
N LEU A 51 -0.01 2.72 21.75
CA LEU A 51 0.30 1.86 20.60
C LEU A 51 -0.96 1.26 19.96
N ALA A 52 -1.94 0.80 20.75
CA ALA A 52 -3.21 0.30 20.22
C ALA A 52 -4.01 1.39 19.48
N VAL A 53 -4.07 2.60 20.03
CA VAL A 53 -4.71 3.76 19.39
C VAL A 53 -3.99 4.08 18.07
N GLU A 54 -2.67 4.08 18.08
CA GLU A 54 -1.87 4.33 16.89
C GLU A 54 -2.05 3.23 15.83
N TYR A 55 -2.09 1.96 16.23
CA TYR A 55 -2.37 0.83 15.34
C TYR A 55 -3.70 1.03 14.60
N GLN A 56 -4.76 1.40 15.33
CA GLN A 56 -6.06 1.67 14.75
C GLN A 56 -6.03 2.91 13.84
N ARG A 57 -5.31 3.97 14.21
CA ARG A 57 -5.13 5.16 13.38
C ARG A 57 -4.46 4.80 12.05
N LEU A 58 -3.38 4.03 12.10
CA LEU A 58 -2.59 3.66 10.92
C LEU A 58 -3.34 2.65 10.06
N PHE A 59 -3.62 1.46 10.58
CA PHE A 59 -4.06 0.31 9.79
C PHE A 59 -5.58 0.17 9.71
N GLY A 60 -6.31 0.68 10.70
CA GLY A 60 -7.77 0.66 10.70
C GLY A 60 -8.39 1.77 9.82
N PHE A 61 -7.75 2.94 9.74
CA PHE A 61 -8.36 4.11 9.09
C PHE A 61 -7.59 4.69 7.90
N ASN A 62 -6.27 4.53 7.81
CA ASN A 62 -5.47 5.24 6.81
C ASN A 62 -4.84 4.33 5.76
N LEU A 63 -4.12 3.30 6.20
CA LEU A 63 -3.25 2.50 5.34
C LEU A 63 -3.39 1.00 5.71
N PRO A 64 -4.46 0.33 5.27
CA PRO A 64 -4.67 -1.07 5.58
C PRO A 64 -3.55 -1.93 4.94
N PRO A 65 -2.91 -2.85 5.69
CA PRO A 65 -1.70 -3.57 5.26
C PRO A 65 -2.04 -4.82 4.43
N TYR A 66 -2.63 -4.63 3.25
CA TYR A 66 -3.01 -5.72 2.35
C TYR A 66 -2.49 -5.52 0.91
N GLU A 67 -2.01 -6.59 0.26
CA GLU A 67 -1.51 -6.55 -1.14
C GLU A 67 -2.56 -5.98 -2.11
N SER A 68 -3.80 -6.45 -2.01
CA SER A 68 -4.92 -6.06 -2.88
C SER A 68 -5.17 -4.55 -2.93
N ILE A 69 -4.87 -3.83 -1.84
CA ILE A 69 -5.03 -2.37 -1.79
C ILE A 69 -4.02 -1.64 -2.69
N PHE A 70 -2.88 -2.28 -2.97
CA PHE A 70 -1.80 -1.70 -3.78
C PHE A 70 -1.77 -2.23 -5.20
N ILE A 71 -2.05 -3.52 -5.38
CA ILE A 71 -1.81 -4.23 -6.64
C ILE A 71 -3.10 -4.45 -7.44
N ASP A 72 -4.26 -4.51 -6.77
CA ASP A 72 -5.54 -4.78 -7.44
C ASP A 72 -6.20 -3.50 -7.97
N PRO A 73 -6.66 -3.47 -9.24
CA PRO A 73 -7.39 -2.32 -9.80
C PRO A 73 -8.66 -1.94 -9.03
N SER A 74 -9.27 -2.87 -8.30
CA SER A 74 -10.47 -2.61 -7.50
C SER A 74 -10.15 -1.85 -6.21
N VAL A 75 -8.92 -1.96 -5.69
CA VAL A 75 -8.49 -1.39 -4.40
C VAL A 75 -9.41 -1.85 -3.26
N MET A 76 -9.84 -3.11 -3.33
CA MET A 76 -10.73 -3.76 -2.36
C MET A 76 -10.08 -5.03 -1.82
N LEU A 77 -10.43 -5.39 -0.59
CA LEU A 77 -10.11 -6.70 -0.03
C LEU A 77 -10.96 -7.78 -0.71
N MET A 78 -10.55 -9.05 -0.58
CA MET A 78 -11.24 -10.20 -1.20
C MET A 78 -11.30 -10.08 -2.72
N SER A 79 -10.20 -9.62 -3.32
CA SER A 79 -10.10 -9.37 -4.75
C SER A 79 -9.28 -10.47 -5.46
N PRO A 80 -9.18 -10.45 -6.80
CA PRO A 80 -8.30 -11.34 -7.55
C PRO A 80 -6.84 -11.36 -7.06
N ALA A 81 -6.29 -10.22 -6.60
CA ALA A 81 -4.98 -10.20 -5.94
C ALA A 81 -4.95 -11.07 -4.66
N THR A 82 -5.98 -10.97 -3.82
CA THR A 82 -6.14 -11.81 -2.62
C THR A 82 -6.21 -13.30 -2.97
N ASP A 83 -6.94 -13.66 -4.02
CA ASP A 83 -7.07 -15.06 -4.46
C ASP A 83 -5.72 -15.65 -4.89
N ARG A 84 -4.83 -14.84 -5.51
CA ARG A 84 -3.47 -15.29 -5.85
C ARG A 84 -2.67 -15.67 -4.62
N VAL A 85 -2.73 -14.87 -3.55
CA VAL A 85 -2.04 -15.18 -2.29
C VAL A 85 -2.63 -16.44 -1.65
N ALA A 86 -3.96 -16.54 -1.59
CA ALA A 86 -4.64 -17.72 -1.04
C ALA A 86 -4.30 -19.00 -1.82
N GLN A 87 -4.22 -18.92 -3.15
CA GLN A 87 -3.80 -20.02 -4.00
C GLN A 87 -2.35 -20.44 -3.72
N LEU A 88 -1.44 -19.49 -3.52
CA LEU A 88 -0.06 -19.78 -3.15
C LEU A 88 0.04 -20.48 -1.79
N TYR A 89 -0.74 -20.04 -0.79
CA TYR A 89 -0.85 -20.74 0.49
C TYR A 89 -1.29 -22.19 0.31
N TRP A 90 -2.37 -22.41 -0.44
CA TRP A 90 -2.90 -23.74 -0.70
C TRP A 90 -1.89 -24.64 -1.42
N GLN A 91 -1.25 -24.15 -2.49
CA GLN A 91 -0.23 -24.89 -3.25
C GLN A 91 1.01 -25.20 -2.41
N GLY A 92 1.42 -24.27 -1.55
CA GLY A 92 2.55 -24.44 -0.64
C GLY A 92 2.22 -25.22 0.63
N GLY A 93 1.00 -25.73 0.78
CA GLY A 93 0.55 -26.46 1.97
C GLY A 93 0.57 -25.64 3.26
N TRP A 94 0.44 -24.32 3.16
CA TRP A 94 0.35 -23.41 4.30
C TRP A 94 -1.10 -23.05 4.59
N HIS A 95 -1.45 -22.97 5.87
CA HIS A 95 -2.80 -22.62 6.31
C HIS A 95 -2.70 -21.48 7.33
N ILE A 96 -3.65 -20.56 7.26
CA ILE A 96 -3.74 -19.46 8.23
C ILE A 96 -3.87 -20.06 9.65
N PRO A 97 -3.00 -19.69 10.61
CA PRO A 97 -3.07 -20.21 11.96
C PRO A 97 -4.43 -19.94 12.62
N ALA A 98 -4.91 -20.91 13.39
CA ALA A 98 -6.19 -20.82 14.08
C ALA A 98 -6.23 -19.61 15.03
N GLY A 99 -7.37 -18.91 15.06
CA GLY A 99 -7.58 -17.76 15.95
C GLY A 99 -7.10 -16.41 15.41
N ILE A 100 -6.34 -16.38 14.31
CA ILE A 100 -6.01 -15.12 13.62
C ILE A 100 -7.22 -14.65 12.82
N ARG A 101 -7.57 -13.37 12.99
CA ARG A 101 -8.66 -12.71 12.26
C ARG A 101 -8.10 -11.53 11.48
N THR A 102 -7.99 -11.68 10.16
CA THR A 102 -7.72 -10.60 9.22
C THR A 102 -8.92 -10.42 8.30
N GLY A 103 -9.01 -9.27 7.64
CA GLY A 103 -10.02 -9.01 6.63
C GLY A 103 -9.79 -9.84 5.36
N ALA A 104 -8.56 -10.30 5.11
CA ALA A 104 -8.18 -11.08 3.94
C ALA A 104 -6.84 -11.86 4.11
N PRO A 105 -6.63 -12.95 3.33
CA PRO A 105 -5.38 -13.73 3.30
C PRO A 105 -4.13 -12.95 2.92
N ASP A 106 -4.24 -11.92 2.09
CA ASP A 106 -3.14 -11.09 1.60
C ASP A 106 -2.75 -9.96 2.57
N HIS A 107 -2.92 -10.22 3.86
CA HIS A 107 -2.48 -9.31 4.91
C HIS A 107 -0.97 -9.46 5.11
N LEU A 108 -0.22 -8.36 5.18
CA LEU A 108 1.24 -8.36 5.33
C LEU A 108 1.72 -9.32 6.42
N GLY A 109 1.12 -9.22 7.61
CA GLY A 109 1.46 -10.09 8.72
C GLY A 109 1.25 -11.59 8.46
N LEU A 110 0.23 -11.99 7.68
CA LEU A 110 0.03 -13.39 7.28
C LEU A 110 1.08 -13.83 6.26
N GLU A 111 1.38 -12.99 5.28
CA GLU A 111 2.43 -13.24 4.30
C GLU A 111 3.79 -13.43 4.99
N LEU A 112 4.15 -12.57 5.95
CA LEU A 112 5.38 -12.72 6.71
C LEU A 112 5.44 -14.01 7.55
N LEU A 113 4.32 -14.44 8.15
CA LEU A 113 4.25 -15.73 8.85
C LEU A 113 4.43 -16.91 7.87
N ALA A 114 3.76 -16.87 6.72
CA ALA A 114 3.90 -17.90 5.70
C ALA A 114 5.34 -17.97 5.17
N LEU A 115 5.97 -16.83 4.93
CA LEU A 115 7.37 -16.73 4.53
C LEU A 115 8.28 -17.37 5.59
N ALA A 116 8.12 -17.01 6.86
CA ALA A 116 8.88 -17.59 7.97
C ALA A 116 8.73 -19.12 8.03
N ASP A 117 7.49 -19.63 7.98
CA ASP A 117 7.21 -21.06 8.03
C ASP A 117 7.80 -21.84 6.85
N TRP A 118 7.74 -21.27 5.65
CA TRP A 118 8.34 -21.90 4.46
C TRP A 118 9.86 -21.90 4.51
N LEU A 119 10.48 -20.83 5.00
CA LEU A 119 11.93 -20.77 5.19
C LEU A 119 12.40 -21.79 6.23
N ASP A 120 11.74 -21.86 7.40
CA ASP A 120 12.09 -22.78 8.49
C ASP A 120 12.05 -24.25 8.06
N ARG A 121 11.06 -24.63 7.23
CA ARG A 121 10.89 -26.02 6.77
C ARG A 121 11.58 -26.33 5.45
N GLY A 122 12.36 -25.41 4.89
CA GLY A 122 13.08 -25.62 3.63
C GLY A 122 12.22 -25.58 2.36
N SER A 123 10.99 -25.06 2.42
CA SER A 123 10.08 -24.92 1.26
C SER A 123 10.44 -23.70 0.39
N MET A 124 11.64 -23.73 -0.19
CA MET A 124 12.23 -22.57 -0.88
C MET A 124 11.43 -22.09 -2.09
N ALA A 125 10.71 -22.97 -2.81
CA ALA A 125 9.92 -22.57 -3.97
C ALA A 125 8.76 -21.63 -3.58
N SER A 126 7.98 -21.98 -2.57
CA SER A 126 6.87 -21.14 -2.09
C SER A 126 7.36 -19.87 -1.41
N ALA A 127 8.43 -19.97 -0.60
CA ALA A 127 9.08 -18.79 0.00
C ALA A 127 9.55 -17.81 -1.09
N HIS A 128 10.23 -18.31 -2.12
CA HIS A 128 10.70 -17.51 -3.24
C HIS A 128 9.55 -16.84 -4.01
N GLN A 129 8.49 -17.59 -4.31
CA GLN A 129 7.30 -17.03 -4.98
C GLN A 129 6.62 -15.96 -4.14
N LEU A 130 6.42 -16.18 -2.85
CA LEU A 130 5.82 -15.19 -1.97
C LEU A 130 6.68 -13.94 -1.87
N HIS A 131 7.99 -14.10 -1.76
CA HIS A 131 8.90 -12.97 -1.65
C HIS A 131 8.93 -12.13 -2.93
N THR A 132 9.09 -12.77 -4.09
CA THR A 132 9.32 -12.06 -5.38
C THR A 132 8.04 -11.69 -6.12
N ARG A 133 6.94 -12.44 -5.95
CA ARG A 133 5.68 -12.25 -6.71
C ARG A 133 4.54 -11.66 -5.89
N HIS A 134 4.79 -11.40 -4.62
CA HIS A 134 3.86 -10.77 -3.69
C HIS A 134 4.57 -9.66 -2.91
N LEU A 135 5.29 -9.99 -1.83
CA LEU A 135 5.85 -8.99 -0.89
C LEU A 135 6.69 -7.89 -1.56
N ALA A 136 7.60 -8.26 -2.47
CA ALA A 136 8.46 -7.28 -3.16
C ALA A 136 7.69 -6.32 -4.10
N LEU A 137 6.48 -6.70 -4.55
CA LEU A 137 5.66 -5.84 -5.40
C LEU A 137 5.12 -4.62 -4.64
N TRP A 138 4.80 -4.76 -3.35
CA TRP A 138 3.92 -3.79 -2.69
C TRP A 138 4.39 -3.31 -1.32
N VAL A 139 5.29 -4.03 -0.64
CA VAL A 139 5.69 -3.64 0.72
C VAL A 139 6.51 -2.35 0.73
N ALA A 140 7.39 -2.15 -0.24
CA ALA A 140 8.17 -0.91 -0.36
C ALA A 140 7.28 0.35 -0.52
N PRO A 141 6.35 0.44 -1.48
CA PRO A 141 5.46 1.60 -1.57
C PRO A 141 4.52 1.73 -0.35
N PHE A 142 4.11 0.61 0.27
CA PHE A 142 3.37 0.64 1.52
C PHE A 142 4.17 1.28 2.67
N VAL A 143 5.41 0.85 2.90
CA VAL A 143 6.26 1.38 3.97
C VAL A 143 6.59 2.84 3.75
N LEU A 144 6.93 3.23 2.52
CA LEU A 144 7.16 4.63 2.18
C LEU A 144 5.92 5.50 2.47
N GLN A 145 4.71 4.99 2.13
CA GLN A 145 3.48 5.71 2.43
C GLN A 145 3.17 5.74 3.93
N LEU A 146 3.49 4.68 4.67
CA LEU A 146 3.32 4.61 6.11
C LEU A 146 4.17 5.66 6.82
N GLN A 147 5.44 5.82 6.43
CA GLN A 147 6.34 6.81 7.03
C GLN A 147 5.83 8.25 6.86
N ARG A 148 5.14 8.56 5.75
CA ARG A 148 4.52 9.88 5.52
C ARG A 148 3.41 10.20 6.51
N LEU A 149 2.78 9.18 7.11
CA LEU A 149 1.78 9.34 8.17
C LEU A 149 2.37 9.69 9.53
N LYS A 150 3.71 9.82 9.62
CA LYS A 150 4.49 10.09 10.83
C LYS A 150 4.05 9.16 11.97
N PRO A 151 4.24 7.83 11.79
CA PRO A 151 3.79 6.86 12.75
C PRO A 151 4.53 7.03 14.08
N HIS A 152 3.95 6.52 15.17
CA HIS A 152 4.69 6.34 16.43
C HIS A 152 6.03 5.62 16.18
N PRO A 153 7.13 5.97 16.88
CA PRO A 153 8.47 5.41 16.63
C PRO A 153 8.53 3.89 16.54
N PHE A 154 7.75 3.18 17.36
CA PHE A 154 7.60 1.72 17.27
C PHE A 154 7.14 1.23 15.89
N TYR A 155 6.07 1.81 15.34
CA TYR A 155 5.55 1.41 14.03
C TYR A 155 6.43 1.92 12.88
N ALA A 156 7.13 3.04 13.06
CA ALA A 156 8.17 3.48 12.14
C ALA A 156 9.28 2.43 12.03
N ALA A 157 9.82 1.99 13.17
CA ALA A 157 10.88 0.98 13.20
C ALA A 157 10.40 -0.40 12.74
N LEU A 158 9.16 -0.79 13.07
CA LEU A 158 8.55 -2.01 12.53
C LEU A 158 8.53 -1.99 11.00
N ALA A 159 8.15 -0.86 10.41
CA ALA A 159 8.09 -0.67 8.97
C ALA A 159 9.48 -0.72 8.34
N ASP A 160 10.45 0.03 8.88
CA ASP A 160 11.80 0.09 8.36
C ASP A 160 12.51 -1.26 8.45
N PHE A 161 12.40 -1.94 9.58
CA PHE A 161 13.03 -3.26 9.75
C PHE A 161 12.36 -4.34 8.90
N THR A 162 11.04 -4.26 8.70
CA THR A 162 10.34 -5.15 7.77
C THR A 162 10.82 -4.94 6.34
N LEU A 163 10.94 -3.69 5.91
CA LEU A 163 11.41 -3.36 4.57
C LEU A 163 12.87 -3.78 4.37
N ASP A 164 13.76 -3.43 5.30
CA ASP A 164 15.18 -3.76 5.23
C ASP A 164 15.39 -5.28 5.16
N LEU A 165 14.70 -6.05 6.01
CA LEU A 165 14.82 -7.50 5.99
C LEU A 165 14.30 -8.09 4.66
N LEU A 166 13.15 -7.62 4.17
CA LEU A 166 12.57 -8.05 2.90
C LEU A 166 13.49 -7.75 1.73
N LEU A 167 14.03 -6.54 1.63
CA LEU A 167 14.85 -6.16 0.48
C LEU A 167 16.26 -6.76 0.55
N THR A 168 16.84 -6.86 1.75
CA THR A 168 18.17 -7.48 1.95
C THR A 168 18.14 -8.98 1.66
N THR A 169 17.04 -9.67 1.95
CA THR A 169 16.93 -11.12 1.74
C THR A 169 16.21 -11.48 0.45
N LEU A 170 15.89 -10.49 -0.39
CA LEU A 170 15.25 -10.69 -1.67
C LEU A 170 16.14 -11.61 -2.54
N PRO A 171 15.61 -12.74 -3.05
CA PRO A 171 16.42 -13.69 -3.80
C PRO A 171 17.00 -13.05 -5.07
N GLU A 172 18.31 -13.23 -5.27
CA GLU A 172 18.98 -12.90 -6.52
C GLU A 172 18.51 -13.87 -7.61
N THR A 173 17.44 -13.53 -8.32
CA THR A 173 16.89 -14.36 -9.39
C THR A 173 16.53 -13.46 -10.56
N PRO A 174 16.76 -13.90 -11.81
CA PRO A 174 16.32 -13.14 -12.97
C PRO A 174 14.80 -12.92 -12.89
N LEU A 175 14.41 -11.69 -12.62
CA LEU A 175 13.01 -11.30 -12.64
C LEU A 175 12.56 -11.21 -14.10
N PRO A 176 11.28 -11.49 -14.39
CA PRO A 176 10.72 -11.23 -15.70
C PRO A 176 10.88 -9.75 -16.06
N ASN A 177 10.70 -9.41 -17.34
CA ASN A 177 10.70 -8.03 -17.80
C ASN A 177 9.85 -7.17 -16.84
N PRO A 178 10.38 -6.03 -16.31
CA PRO A 178 9.64 -5.10 -15.47
C PRO A 178 8.22 -4.79 -15.95
N ASP A 179 7.99 -4.74 -17.27
CA ASP A 179 6.69 -4.50 -17.89
C ASP A 179 5.65 -5.61 -17.61
N THR A 180 6.13 -6.81 -17.23
CA THR A 180 5.33 -8.02 -16.96
C THR A 180 5.45 -8.48 -15.50
N LEU A 181 6.14 -7.70 -14.66
CA LEU A 181 6.41 -8.06 -13.27
C LEU A 181 5.12 -8.09 -12.44
N PHE A 182 4.21 -7.16 -12.71
CA PHE A 182 2.92 -7.07 -12.05
C PHE A 182 1.92 -8.02 -12.71
N PRO A 183 1.04 -8.64 -11.92
CA PRO A 183 -0.01 -9.50 -12.45
C PRO A 183 -0.96 -8.71 -13.36
N ASN A 184 -1.41 -9.33 -14.44
CA ASN A 184 -2.57 -8.83 -15.19
C ASN A 184 -3.84 -9.30 -14.47
N LEU A 185 -4.45 -8.42 -13.69
CA LEU A 185 -5.67 -8.69 -12.92
C LEU A 185 -6.89 -8.19 -13.70
N PRO A 186 -8.05 -8.87 -13.57
CA PRO A 186 -9.26 -8.42 -14.27
C PRO A 186 -9.67 -7.03 -13.79
N PRO A 187 -10.37 -6.25 -14.63
CA PRO A 187 -10.88 -4.97 -14.21
C PRO A 187 -11.86 -5.14 -13.04
N PRO A 188 -12.08 -4.09 -12.22
CA PRO A 188 -13.00 -4.16 -11.10
C PRO A 188 -14.40 -4.58 -11.57
N PRO A 189 -15.13 -5.40 -10.78
CA PRO A 189 -16.49 -5.79 -11.13
C PRO A 189 -17.36 -4.55 -11.23
N VAL A 190 -18.17 -4.50 -12.29
CA VAL A 190 -19.14 -3.41 -12.48
C VAL A 190 -20.47 -3.86 -11.90
N TYR A 191 -20.88 -3.27 -10.77
CA TYR A 191 -22.11 -3.65 -10.09
C TYR A 191 -23.32 -2.99 -10.77
N ARG A 192 -24.33 -3.78 -11.14
CA ARG A 192 -25.61 -3.24 -11.65
C ARG A 192 -26.21 -2.29 -10.60
N GLY A 193 -26.45 -1.05 -11.01
CA GLY A 193 -26.82 0.08 -10.13
C GLY A 193 -25.71 1.11 -9.94
N THR A 194 -24.48 0.80 -10.37
CA THR A 194 -23.33 1.72 -10.42
C THR A 194 -22.80 1.97 -11.84
N ASP A 195 -23.51 1.48 -12.87
CA ASP A 195 -23.04 1.34 -14.26
C ASP A 195 -23.91 2.21 -15.20
N GLU A 196 -23.48 3.38 -15.67
CA GLU A 196 -22.55 3.70 -16.79
C GLU A 196 -23.01 3.24 -18.21
N THR A 197 -24.01 2.36 -18.39
CA THR A 197 -24.47 1.95 -19.75
C THR A 197 -26.00 1.91 -19.97
N MET A 198 -26.83 2.17 -18.96
CA MET A 198 -28.30 2.26 -19.11
C MET A 198 -28.80 3.63 -19.60
N LEU A 199 -27.90 4.52 -20.06
CA LEU A 199 -28.26 5.76 -20.77
C LEU A 199 -27.95 5.69 -22.28
N VAL A 200 -27.68 4.51 -22.82
CA VAL A 200 -27.52 4.32 -24.27
C VAL A 200 -28.86 3.91 -24.87
N ASP A 201 -29.80 4.86 -24.93
CA ASP A 201 -30.85 4.83 -25.96
C ASP A 201 -31.39 6.21 -26.35
N ASP A 202 -30.94 7.31 -25.74
CA ASP A 202 -31.30 8.67 -26.19
C ASP A 202 -30.08 9.60 -26.24
N ALA A 203 -29.25 9.41 -27.27
CA ALA A 203 -28.05 10.19 -27.55
C ALA A 203 -28.31 11.70 -27.82
N ALA A 204 -29.56 12.14 -27.82
CA ALA A 204 -29.94 13.54 -27.98
C ALA A 204 -30.17 14.29 -26.65
N ASP A 205 -30.34 13.59 -25.51
CA ASP A 205 -30.75 14.20 -24.25
C ASP A 205 -29.67 14.18 -23.14
N MET A 206 -28.52 13.52 -23.39
CA MET A 206 -27.40 13.40 -22.43
C MET A 206 -26.69 14.73 -22.11
N LYS A 207 -26.83 15.78 -22.93
CA LYS A 207 -26.25 17.10 -22.59
C LYS A 207 -26.93 17.82 -21.43
N LYS A 208 -28.02 17.29 -20.88
CA LYS A 208 -28.79 17.95 -19.80
C LYS A 208 -28.94 17.14 -18.51
N ARG A 209 -28.39 15.92 -18.39
CA ARG A 209 -28.65 15.05 -17.23
C ARG A 209 -27.45 14.46 -16.49
N ASP A 210 -26.22 14.61 -16.95
CA ASP A 210 -25.06 14.16 -16.18
C ASP A 210 -24.50 15.24 -15.24
N GLY A 211 -24.98 15.23 -14.00
CA GLY A 211 -24.31 15.86 -12.85
C GLY A 211 -23.08 15.08 -12.37
N GLY A 212 -22.34 14.43 -13.28
CA GLY A 212 -21.10 13.72 -12.98
C GLY A 212 -19.92 14.68 -12.92
N SER A 213 -19.03 14.51 -11.94
CA SER A 213 -17.79 15.30 -11.84
C SER A 213 -16.95 15.10 -13.10
N PRO A 214 -16.48 16.17 -13.77
CA PRO A 214 -15.64 16.07 -14.98
C PRO A 214 -14.33 15.33 -14.71
N PHE A 215 -13.94 15.18 -13.44
CA PHE A 215 -12.70 14.52 -13.02
C PHE A 215 -12.87 13.08 -12.57
N ARG A 216 -14.07 12.50 -12.69
CA ARG A 216 -14.35 11.17 -12.13
C ARG A 216 -13.33 10.12 -12.59
N HIS A 217 -12.98 10.09 -13.88
CA HIS A 217 -12.04 9.12 -14.43
C HIS A 217 -10.62 9.32 -13.85
N LEU A 218 -10.13 10.56 -13.91
CA LEU A 218 -8.85 10.98 -13.34
C LEU A 218 -8.73 10.63 -11.85
N ILE A 219 -9.77 10.95 -11.06
CA ILE A 219 -9.80 10.68 -9.61
C ILE A 219 -9.72 9.18 -9.34
N LYS A 220 -10.46 8.35 -10.09
CA LYS A 220 -10.40 6.89 -9.96
C LYS A 220 -8.98 6.39 -10.23
N GLN A 221 -8.33 6.88 -11.29
CA GLN A 221 -6.95 6.49 -11.63
C GLN A 221 -5.95 6.91 -10.54
N LEU A 222 -6.01 8.17 -10.08
CA LEU A 222 -5.13 8.69 -9.02
C LEU A 222 -5.25 7.93 -7.68
N LEU A 223 -6.40 7.30 -7.42
CA LEU A 223 -6.65 6.57 -6.17
C LEU A 223 -6.32 5.08 -6.25
N ARG A 224 -5.93 4.57 -7.42
CA ARG A 224 -5.51 3.19 -7.67
C ARG A 224 -3.99 3.12 -7.71
N PRO A 225 -3.30 2.59 -6.67
CA PRO A 225 -1.84 2.61 -6.65
C PRO A 225 -1.23 1.85 -7.83
N CYS A 226 -1.83 0.71 -8.21
CA CYS A 226 -1.40 -0.08 -9.37
C CYS A 226 -1.44 0.69 -10.71
N GLU A 227 -2.14 1.83 -10.78
CA GLU A 227 -2.17 2.73 -11.94
C GLU A 227 -1.37 4.01 -11.65
N ALA A 228 -1.62 4.66 -10.51
CA ALA A 228 -1.04 5.95 -10.12
C ALA A 228 0.45 5.90 -9.76
N GLY A 229 0.95 4.73 -9.34
CA GLY A 229 2.31 4.56 -8.84
C GLY A 229 2.51 4.92 -7.36
N LEU A 230 1.48 5.41 -6.67
CA LEU A 230 1.49 5.63 -5.22
C LEU A 230 0.10 5.46 -4.59
N PHE A 231 0.05 5.34 -3.26
CA PHE A 231 -1.21 5.35 -2.51
C PHE A 231 -1.45 6.73 -1.88
N LEU A 232 -2.40 7.49 -2.38
CA LEU A 232 -2.83 8.73 -1.72
C LEU A 232 -3.67 8.40 -0.48
N THR A 233 -3.23 8.85 0.70
CA THR A 233 -3.99 8.67 1.96
C THR A 233 -4.96 9.82 2.21
N ARG A 234 -5.91 9.64 3.12
CA ARG A 234 -6.77 10.74 3.61
C ARG A 234 -5.94 11.87 4.23
N THR A 235 -4.84 11.53 4.90
CA THR A 235 -3.93 12.51 5.49
C THR A 235 -3.22 13.35 4.43
N ASP A 236 -2.84 12.76 3.30
CA ASP A 236 -2.27 13.50 2.17
C ASP A 236 -3.28 14.47 1.56
N LEU A 237 -4.50 14.00 1.30
CA LEU A 237 -5.58 14.82 0.76
C LEU A 237 -5.92 15.99 1.70
N ALA A 238 -6.03 15.72 3.01
CA ALA A 238 -6.26 16.77 4.01
C ALA A 238 -5.10 17.78 4.09
N ARG A 239 -3.86 17.32 3.94
CA ARG A 239 -2.66 18.18 3.92
C ARG A 239 -2.65 19.08 2.68
N ILE A 240 -3.01 18.56 1.52
CA ILE A 240 -3.14 19.35 0.29
C ILE A 240 -4.23 20.40 0.45
N GLY A 241 -5.43 20.01 0.93
CA GLY A 241 -6.52 20.95 1.18
C GLY A 241 -6.13 22.08 2.11
N ARG A 242 -5.44 21.78 3.23
CA ARG A 242 -4.92 22.81 4.15
C ARG A 242 -3.89 23.73 3.50
N ALA A 243 -2.99 23.17 2.67
CA ALA A 243 -1.96 23.97 2.00
C ALA A 243 -2.53 24.94 0.97
N LEU A 244 -3.70 24.60 0.40
CA LEU A 244 -4.46 25.45 -0.53
C LEU A 244 -5.50 26.32 0.18
N GLU A 245 -5.53 26.32 1.52
CA GLU A 245 -6.53 27.02 2.34
C GLU A 245 -7.99 26.67 1.99
N LEU A 246 -8.22 25.45 1.48
CA LEU A 246 -9.54 24.95 1.12
C LEU A 246 -10.31 24.41 2.35
N PRO A 247 -11.66 24.50 2.37
CA PRO A 247 -12.46 23.95 3.44
C PRO A 247 -12.18 22.46 3.68
N ALA A 248 -12.00 22.09 4.94
CA ALA A 248 -11.73 20.71 5.31
C ALA A 248 -12.87 19.78 4.83
N THR A 249 -12.50 18.72 4.13
CA THR A 249 -13.43 17.69 3.68
C THR A 249 -13.21 16.42 4.50
N VAL A 250 -14.31 15.82 4.99
CA VAL A 250 -14.30 14.54 5.69
C VAL A 250 -15.07 13.53 4.84
N GLY A 251 -14.51 12.34 4.67
CA GLY A 251 -15.12 11.28 3.89
C GLY A 251 -14.14 10.18 3.53
N ASP A 252 -14.54 9.34 2.58
CA ASP A 252 -13.59 8.45 1.91
C ASP A 252 -12.64 9.21 0.98
N ARG A 253 -11.61 8.52 0.49
CA ARG A 253 -10.57 9.13 -0.35
C ARG A 253 -11.12 9.69 -1.66
N TYR A 254 -12.13 9.04 -2.24
CA TYR A 254 -12.75 9.48 -3.48
C TYR A 254 -13.47 10.81 -3.27
N SER A 255 -14.34 10.88 -2.27
CA SER A 255 -15.11 12.07 -1.92
C SER A 255 -14.21 13.24 -1.52
N MET A 256 -13.12 12.97 -0.80
CA MET A 256 -12.11 13.97 -0.46
C MET A 256 -11.40 14.51 -1.70
N LEU A 257 -10.88 13.65 -2.57
CA LEU A 257 -10.16 14.09 -3.77
C LEU A 257 -11.09 14.79 -4.78
N GLU A 258 -12.31 14.29 -4.96
CA GLU A 258 -13.33 14.92 -5.80
C GLU A 258 -13.70 16.32 -5.30
N THR A 259 -13.84 16.48 -3.99
CA THR A 259 -14.11 17.78 -3.39
C THR A 259 -12.92 18.73 -3.54
N LEU A 260 -11.68 18.25 -3.40
CA LEU A 260 -10.48 19.06 -3.64
C LEU A 260 -10.44 19.58 -5.08
N PHE A 261 -10.67 18.72 -6.08
CA PHE A 261 -10.71 19.16 -7.48
C PHE A 261 -11.83 20.18 -7.73
N ARG A 262 -13.04 19.92 -7.21
CA ARG A 262 -14.19 20.82 -7.37
C ARG A 262 -13.92 22.19 -6.73
N GLN A 263 -13.37 22.21 -5.51
CA GLN A 263 -13.03 23.44 -4.80
C GLN A 263 -11.87 24.18 -5.49
N ALA A 264 -10.81 23.46 -5.89
CA ALA A 264 -9.69 24.06 -6.60
C ALA A 264 -10.14 24.73 -7.91
N MET A 265 -11.08 24.13 -8.65
CA MET A 265 -11.72 24.80 -9.78
C MET A 265 -12.49 26.05 -9.37
N GLN A 266 -13.36 25.93 -8.36
CA GLN A 266 -14.22 27.03 -7.91
C GLN A 266 -13.41 28.26 -7.45
N TYR A 267 -12.24 28.04 -6.86
CA TYR A 267 -11.36 29.08 -6.34
C TYR A 267 -10.16 29.38 -7.25
N GLU A 268 -10.15 28.86 -8.49
CA GLU A 268 -9.06 29.06 -9.46
C GLU A 268 -7.67 28.58 -8.99
N LEU A 269 -7.62 27.59 -8.09
CA LEU A 269 -6.42 26.97 -7.50
C LEU A 269 -6.05 25.62 -8.14
N LEU A 270 -6.56 25.33 -9.34
CA LEU A 270 -6.31 24.07 -10.02
C LEU A 270 -4.82 23.85 -10.35
N PRO A 271 -4.06 24.83 -10.87
CA PRO A 271 -2.62 24.66 -11.09
C PRO A 271 -1.85 24.32 -9.80
N GLU A 272 -2.21 24.94 -8.67
CA GLU A 272 -1.59 24.71 -7.37
C GLU A 272 -1.91 23.29 -6.86
N LEU A 273 -3.15 22.83 -7.01
CA LEU A 273 -3.53 21.45 -6.71
C LEU A 273 -2.71 20.45 -7.52
N LEU A 274 -2.58 20.67 -8.83
CA LEU A 274 -1.78 19.82 -9.72
C LEU A 274 -0.29 19.85 -9.35
N ASN A 275 0.25 21.01 -8.99
CA ASN A 275 1.62 21.14 -8.48
C ASN A 275 1.83 20.39 -7.17
N HIS A 276 0.85 20.40 -6.26
CA HIS A 276 0.88 19.61 -5.05
C HIS A 276 0.89 18.11 -5.35
N LEU A 277 0.01 17.62 -6.23
CA LEU A 277 -0.02 16.21 -6.66
C LEU A 277 1.27 15.81 -7.40
N GLY A 278 1.77 16.66 -8.30
CA GLY A 278 3.03 16.49 -9.01
C GLY A 278 4.21 16.32 -8.06
N ARG A 279 4.32 17.17 -7.02
CA ARG A 279 5.33 17.01 -5.97
C ARG A 279 5.22 15.67 -5.24
N GLN A 280 4.02 15.18 -4.95
CA GLN A 280 3.86 13.86 -4.33
C GLN A 280 4.38 12.74 -5.23
N LEU A 281 4.12 12.82 -6.54
CA LEU A 281 4.62 11.87 -7.54
C LEU A 281 6.16 11.91 -7.62
N THR A 282 6.75 13.10 -7.68
CA THR A 282 8.22 13.27 -7.72
C THR A 282 8.90 12.78 -6.44
N GLU A 283 8.33 13.08 -5.27
CA GLU A 283 8.84 12.59 -3.98
C GLU A 283 8.81 11.05 -3.92
N ALA A 284 7.74 10.43 -4.43
CA ALA A 284 7.64 8.97 -4.50
C ALA A 284 8.68 8.36 -5.44
N ASP A 285 8.88 8.96 -6.63
CA ASP A 285 9.86 8.50 -7.62
C ASP A 285 11.29 8.53 -7.06
N GLN A 286 11.65 9.64 -6.40
CA GLN A 286 12.94 9.79 -5.71
C GLN A 286 13.13 8.73 -4.62
N ALA A 287 12.09 8.45 -3.84
CA ALA A 287 12.15 7.43 -2.79
C ALA A 287 12.33 6.02 -3.37
N TYR A 288 11.64 5.68 -4.47
CA TYR A 288 11.84 4.39 -5.16
C TYR A 288 13.25 4.29 -5.75
N HIS A 289 13.76 5.37 -6.34
CA HIS A 289 15.11 5.40 -6.87
C HIS A 289 16.15 5.18 -5.77
N GLN A 290 16.00 5.87 -4.63
CA GLN A 290 16.91 5.71 -3.49
C GLN A 290 16.88 4.27 -2.95
N LEU A 291 15.69 3.68 -2.78
CA LEU A 291 15.57 2.27 -2.37
C LEU A 291 16.24 1.32 -3.38
N ALA A 292 16.14 1.57 -4.68
CA ALA A 292 16.79 0.75 -5.70
C ALA A 292 18.33 0.86 -5.68
N VAL A 293 18.86 2.02 -5.26
CA VAL A 293 20.30 2.21 -5.04
C VAL A 293 20.76 1.42 -3.82
N ASP A 294 20.01 1.51 -2.71
CA ASP A 294 20.35 0.85 -1.46
C ASP A 294 20.15 -0.68 -1.53
N TYR A 295 19.17 -1.12 -2.33
CA TYR A 295 18.82 -2.52 -2.55
C TYR A 295 18.72 -2.85 -4.04
N PRO A 296 19.85 -3.14 -4.73
CA PRO A 296 19.87 -3.39 -6.17
C PRO A 296 18.94 -4.51 -6.65
N GLY A 297 18.68 -5.53 -5.82
CA GLY A 297 17.73 -6.61 -6.13
C GLY A 297 16.30 -6.12 -6.32
N TRP A 298 15.94 -4.95 -5.77
CA TRP A 298 14.62 -4.35 -5.91
C TRP A 298 14.48 -3.44 -7.14
N GLN A 299 15.55 -3.19 -7.90
CA GLN A 299 15.55 -2.27 -9.04
C GLN A 299 14.44 -2.55 -10.08
N PRO A 300 14.12 -3.81 -10.46
CA PRO A 300 13.04 -4.07 -11.41
C PRO A 300 11.65 -3.64 -10.91
N TYR A 301 11.40 -3.75 -9.60
CA TYR A 301 10.16 -3.30 -8.98
C TYR A 301 10.11 -1.77 -8.92
N ALA A 302 11.23 -1.13 -8.55
CA ALA A 302 11.35 0.32 -8.57
C ALA A 302 11.06 0.90 -9.95
N HIS A 303 11.61 0.29 -11.00
CA HIS A 303 11.36 0.70 -12.38
C HIS A 303 9.87 0.56 -12.76
N ALA A 304 9.24 -0.57 -12.41
CA ALA A 304 7.83 -0.79 -12.68
C ALA A 304 6.92 0.22 -11.94
N TRP A 305 7.25 0.59 -10.70
CA TRP A 305 6.56 1.66 -9.98
C TRP A 305 6.83 3.05 -10.57
N GLY A 306 8.08 3.35 -10.93
CA GLY A 306 8.46 4.60 -11.59
C GLY A 306 7.73 4.83 -12.92
N ASN A 307 7.56 3.78 -13.74
CA ASN A 307 6.81 3.87 -14.99
C ASN A 307 5.34 4.30 -14.76
N ARG A 308 4.72 3.86 -13.66
CA ARG A 308 3.35 4.27 -13.28
C ARG A 308 3.30 5.72 -12.82
N LEU A 309 4.28 6.15 -12.02
CA LEU A 309 4.41 7.55 -11.61
C LEU A 309 4.58 8.46 -12.83
N ALA A 310 5.45 8.10 -13.77
CA ALA A 310 5.69 8.86 -15.00
C ALA A 310 4.44 8.92 -15.88
N ALA A 311 3.72 7.80 -16.05
CA ALA A 311 2.45 7.78 -16.77
C ALA A 311 1.41 8.72 -16.13
N THR A 312 1.34 8.72 -14.80
CA THR A 312 0.43 9.59 -14.03
C THR A 312 0.80 11.07 -14.16
N GLN A 313 2.09 11.41 -14.10
CA GLN A 313 2.57 12.77 -14.32
C GLN A 313 2.23 13.27 -15.74
N ASN A 314 2.46 12.44 -16.77
CA ASN A 314 2.13 12.78 -18.16
C ASN A 314 0.63 13.01 -18.35
N MET A 315 -0.22 12.18 -17.74
CA MET A 315 -1.67 12.35 -17.74
C MET A 315 -2.08 13.69 -17.10
N LEU A 316 -1.52 14.04 -15.94
CA LEU A 316 -1.83 15.33 -15.28
C LEU A 316 -1.40 16.54 -16.12
N VAL A 317 -0.31 16.44 -16.89
CA VAL A 317 0.11 17.51 -17.81
C VAL A 317 -0.84 17.59 -19.01
N GLN A 318 -1.19 16.46 -19.62
CA GLN A 318 -2.02 16.44 -20.83
C GLN A 318 -3.45 16.95 -20.59
N GLU A 319 -4.07 16.59 -19.47
CA GLU A 319 -5.46 16.95 -19.15
C GLU A 319 -5.66 18.44 -18.80
N PHE A 320 -4.59 19.17 -18.45
CA PHE A 320 -4.70 20.52 -17.87
C PHE A 320 -3.75 21.58 -18.42
N VAL A 321 -2.83 21.22 -19.32
CA VAL A 321 -1.93 22.17 -20.01
C VAL A 321 -2.35 22.40 -21.48
N ALA A 322 -3.39 21.70 -21.96
CA ALA A 322 -3.99 21.90 -23.28
C ALA A 322 -5.11 22.96 -23.28
#